data_AF-W1YA92-F1
#
_entry.id   AF-W1YA92-F1
#
_cell.length_a   1.000
_cell.length_b   1.000
_cell.length_c   1.000
_cell.angle_alpha   90.00
_cell.angle_beta   90.00
_cell.angle_gamma   90.00
#
_symmetry.space_group_name_H-M   'P 1'
#
loop_
_entity.id
_entity.type
_entity.pdbx_description
1 polymer ?
#
loop_
_entity_poly.entity_id
_entity_poly.type
_entity_poly.pdbx_seq_one_letter_code
_entity_poly.pdbx_strand_id
1 'polypeptide(L)'
;KDIPTSEAVSIINSDKKLDGVTLTDGDQVIKITENDDKKYRSYWVGNQSDQLVDKLNDRVQDKTLKSWQGENPGQSIWKALLINFLPFVIILLFFLWAMNAAQGMGGRGGVMGFGKSKAKV
;
A
#
# COMPACT_ATOMS: atom_id res chain seq x y z
N LYS A 1 -5.66 2.95 16.57
CA LYS A 1 -5.33 4.25 17.20
C LYS A 1 -3.82 4.36 17.31
N ASP A 2 -3.24 5.49 16.90
CA ASP A 2 -1.81 5.73 17.10
C ASP A 2 -1.55 6.12 18.56
N ILE A 3 -0.57 5.46 19.17
CA ILE A 3 -0.14 5.70 20.54
C ILE A 3 1.38 5.91 20.58
N PRO A 4 1.90 6.72 21.52
CA PRO A 4 3.33 6.86 21.73
C PRO A 4 4.00 5.52 22.03
N THR A 5 5.27 5.37 21.64
CA THR A 5 6.06 4.16 21.87
C THR A 5 6.11 3.79 23.34
N SER A 6 6.20 4.78 24.24
CA SER A 6 6.18 4.55 25.69
C SER A 6 4.88 3.91 26.18
N GLU A 7 3.73 4.28 25.60
CA GLU A 7 2.43 3.69 25.92
C GLU A 7 2.31 2.28 25.34
N ALA A 8 2.82 2.04 24.13
CA ALA A 8 2.84 0.70 23.54
C ALA A 8 3.70 -0.26 24.37
N VAL A 9 4.90 0.18 24.77
CA VAL A 9 5.82 -0.58 25.62
C VAL A 9 5.21 -0.82 27.00
N SER A 10 4.49 0.15 27.58
CA SER A 10 3.84 -0.05 28.88
C SER A 10 2.70 -1.06 28.80
N ILE A 11 1.91 -1.06 27.73
CA ILE A 11 0.88 -2.08 27.48
C ILE A 11 1.51 -3.46 27.34
N ILE A 12 2.63 -3.57 26.59
CA ILE A 12 3.37 -4.83 26.42
C ILE A 12 4.00 -5.29 27.73
N ASN A 13 4.44 -4.39 28.60
CA ASN A 13 5.00 -4.74 29.91
C ASN A 13 3.93 -4.92 31.01
N SER A 14 2.66 -4.65 30.72
CA SER A 14 1.56 -4.84 31.68
C SER A 14 0.99 -6.25 31.62
N ASP A 15 0.32 -6.67 32.70
CA ASP A 15 -0.37 -7.97 32.79
C ASP A 15 -1.71 -8.00 32.04
N LYS A 16 -2.03 -6.93 31.32
CA LYS A 16 -3.31 -6.76 30.63
C LYS A 16 -3.47 -7.78 29.51
N LYS A 17 -4.54 -8.59 29.50
CA LYS A 17 -4.72 -9.62 28.46
C LYS A 17 -4.83 -9.03 27.05
N LEU A 18 -3.99 -9.53 26.14
CA LEU A 18 -3.94 -9.12 24.74
C LEU A 18 -4.29 -10.30 23.82
N ASP A 19 -4.91 -9.99 22.69
CA ASP A 19 -5.26 -10.98 21.67
C ASP A 19 -4.13 -11.25 20.71
N GLY A 20 -3.41 -10.20 20.31
CA GLY A 20 -2.35 -10.34 19.34
C GLY A 20 -1.40 -9.16 19.33
N VAL A 21 -0.13 -9.43 19.09
CA VAL A 21 0.87 -8.40 18.80
C VAL A 21 1.54 -8.71 17.46
N THR A 22 1.59 -7.73 16.57
CA THR A 22 2.25 -7.84 15.27
C THR A 22 3.40 -6.84 15.21
N LEU A 23 4.60 -7.33 14.94
CA LEU A 23 5.78 -6.51 14.72
C LEU A 23 6.09 -6.47 13.22
N THR A 24 5.97 -5.29 12.59
CA THR A 24 6.26 -5.11 11.16
C THR A 24 7.65 -4.50 10.94
N ASP A 25 8.63 -5.29 10.49
CA ASP A 25 10.05 -4.88 10.47
C ASP A 25 10.36 -3.71 9.53
N GLY A 26 10.00 -3.82 8.25
CA GLY A 26 10.35 -2.79 7.26
C GLY A 26 9.70 -1.41 7.50
N ASP A 27 8.54 -1.36 8.17
CA ASP A 27 7.88 -0.11 8.55
C ASP A 27 8.16 0.27 10.02
N GLN A 28 8.85 -0.60 10.78
CA GLN A 28 9.09 -0.51 12.22
C GLN A 28 7.82 -0.26 13.06
N VAL A 29 6.74 -1.00 12.78
CA VAL A 29 5.41 -0.79 13.38
C VAL A 29 4.99 -1.91 14.32
N ILE A 30 4.71 -1.56 15.58
CA ILE A 30 4.02 -2.41 16.56
C ILE A 30 2.51 -2.24 16.37
N LYS A 31 1.79 -3.33 16.15
CA LYS A 31 0.32 -3.37 16.23
C LYS A 31 -0.08 -4.23 17.43
N ILE A 32 -0.89 -3.68 18.31
CA ILE A 32 -1.41 -4.38 19.49
C ILE A 32 -2.92 -4.53 19.31
N THR A 33 -3.42 -5.74 19.47
CA THR A 33 -4.85 -6.08 19.44
C THR A 33 -5.27 -6.55 20.82
N GLU A 34 -6.24 -5.86 21.41
CA GLU A 34 -6.87 -6.21 22.68
C GLU A 34 -8.15 -7.03 22.47
N ASN A 35 -8.59 -7.77 23.50
CA ASN A 35 -9.83 -8.56 23.52
C ASN A 35 -11.11 -7.77 23.14
N ASP A 36 -11.11 -6.43 23.24
CA ASP A 36 -12.24 -5.55 22.89
C ASP A 36 -12.20 -5.06 21.42
N ASP A 37 -11.48 -5.76 20.52
CA ASP A 37 -11.18 -5.29 19.15
C ASP A 37 -10.45 -3.93 19.06
N LYS A 38 -9.96 -3.42 20.20
CA LYS A 38 -9.18 -2.19 20.26
C LYS A 38 -7.81 -2.44 19.68
N LYS A 39 -7.51 -1.72 18.60
CA LYS A 39 -6.24 -1.81 17.87
C LYS A 39 -5.40 -0.58 18.14
N TYR A 40 -4.20 -0.80 18.67
CA TYR A 40 -3.20 0.24 18.87
C TYR A 40 -2.07 0.06 17.88
N ARG A 41 -1.49 1.18 17.44
CA ARG A 41 -0.35 1.21 16.54
C ARG A 41 0.70 2.14 17.13
N SER A 42 1.94 1.70 17.10
CA SER A 42 3.08 2.51 17.50
C SER A 42 4.31 2.15 16.67
N TYR A 43 5.35 2.95 16.77
CA TYR A 43 6.61 2.72 16.06
C TYR A 43 7.70 2.38 17.07
N TRP A 44 8.58 1.45 16.72
CA TRP A 44 9.80 1.18 17.49
C TRP A 44 11.01 1.76 16.76
N VAL A 45 12.11 1.93 17.48
CA VAL A 45 13.36 2.45 16.89
C VAL A 45 14.54 1.56 17.29
N GLY A 46 15.38 1.25 16.30
CA GLY A 46 16.63 0.52 16.50
C GLY A 46 16.40 -0.91 16.99
N ASN A 47 17.13 -1.31 18.03
CA ASN A 47 17.16 -2.67 18.59
C ASN A 47 16.09 -2.95 19.65
N GLN A 48 15.07 -2.09 19.77
CA GLN A 48 13.95 -2.32 20.70
C GLN A 48 13.17 -3.59 20.39
N SER A 49 13.25 -4.11 19.16
CA SER A 49 12.62 -5.35 18.72
C SER A 49 12.99 -6.54 19.59
N ASP A 50 14.27 -6.70 19.93
CA ASP A 50 14.75 -7.92 20.59
C ASP A 50 14.20 -8.01 22.02
N GLN A 51 14.22 -6.89 22.74
CA GLN A 51 13.65 -6.79 24.09
C GLN A 51 12.13 -7.00 24.09
N LEU A 52 11.45 -6.53 23.04
CA LEU A 52 10.01 -6.73 22.89
C LEU A 52 9.69 -8.19 22.58
N VAL A 53 10.47 -8.85 21.72
CA VAL A 53 10.29 -10.26 21.36
C VAL A 53 10.42 -11.15 22.60
N ASP A 54 11.44 -10.94 23.43
CA ASP A 54 11.61 -11.70 24.67
C ASP A 54 10.40 -11.52 25.59
N LYS A 55 9.93 -10.27 25.78
CA LYS A 55 8.73 -9.99 26.58
C LYS A 55 7.46 -10.61 26.01
N LEU A 56 7.28 -10.60 24.69
CA LEU A 56 6.11 -11.21 24.06
C LEU A 56 6.13 -12.74 24.21
N ASN A 57 7.31 -13.35 24.17
CA ASN A 57 7.47 -14.78 24.43
C ASN A 57 7.10 -15.15 25.87
N ASP A 58 7.56 -14.39 26.86
CA ASP A 58 7.17 -14.57 28.27
C ASP A 58 5.65 -14.52 28.43
N ARG A 59 5.01 -13.54 27.78
CA ARG A 59 3.56 -13.32 27.89
C ARG A 59 2.70 -14.41 27.24
N VAL A 60 3.20 -15.01 26.17
CA VAL A 60 2.55 -16.20 25.57
C VAL A 60 2.65 -17.39 26.53
N GLN A 61 3.79 -17.58 27.19
CA GLN A 61 3.96 -18.62 28.21
C GLN A 61 3.04 -18.40 29.42
N ASP A 62 2.92 -17.16 29.87
CA ASP A 62 2.04 -16.74 30.97
C ASP A 62 0.54 -16.71 30.58
N LYS A 63 0.21 -17.04 29.33
CA LYS A 63 -1.17 -17.01 28.77
C LYS A 63 -1.85 -15.64 28.88
N THR A 64 -1.07 -14.57 29.00
CA THR A 64 -1.58 -13.18 28.96
C THR A 64 -1.65 -12.63 27.54
N LEU A 65 -0.98 -13.29 26.59
CA LEU A 65 -1.02 -13.03 25.17
C LEU A 65 -1.37 -14.31 24.42
N LYS A 66 -2.36 -14.30 23.53
CA LYS A 66 -2.72 -15.50 22.76
C LYS A 66 -1.64 -15.86 21.73
N SER A 67 -1.12 -14.86 21.01
CA SER A 67 -0.07 -15.05 20.00
C SER A 67 0.61 -13.73 19.64
N TRP A 68 1.81 -13.80 19.09
CA TRP A 68 2.44 -12.69 18.41
C TRP A 68 3.07 -13.16 17.09
N GLN A 69 3.23 -12.25 16.13
CA GLN A 69 3.83 -12.57 14.84
C GLN A 69 4.71 -11.43 14.33
N GLY A 70 5.79 -11.79 13.64
CA GLY A 70 6.58 -10.86 12.84
C GLY A 70 6.04 -10.80 11.42
N GLU A 71 5.84 -9.60 10.89
CA GLU A 71 5.49 -9.34 9.49
C GLU A 71 6.64 -8.60 8.81
N ASN A 72 7.07 -9.08 7.65
CA ASN A 72 7.87 -8.26 6.75
C ASN A 72 6.87 -7.51 5.84
N PRO A 73 6.90 -6.17 5.74
CA PRO A 73 6.02 -5.44 4.85
C PRO A 73 6.36 -5.84 3.40
N GLY A 74 5.61 -6.81 2.88
CA GLY A 74 5.73 -7.23 1.50
C GLY A 74 5.35 -6.09 0.56
N GLN A 75 5.97 -6.07 -0.63
CA GLN A 75 5.54 -5.15 -1.68
C GLN A 75 4.06 -5.39 -1.99
N SER A 76 3.26 -4.32 -1.93
CA SER A 76 1.84 -4.40 -2.29
C SER A 76 1.71 -4.78 -3.76
N ILE A 77 1.20 -5.98 -4.05
CA ILE A 77 1.04 -6.51 -5.40
C ILE A 77 0.27 -5.53 -6.29
N TRP A 78 -0.75 -4.87 -5.75
CA TRP A 78 -1.53 -3.85 -6.47
C TRP A 78 -0.71 -2.62 -6.86
N LYS A 79 0.18 -2.14 -5.97
CA LYS A 79 1.09 -1.04 -6.28
C LYS A 79 2.11 -1.45 -7.35
N ALA A 80 2.68 -2.64 -7.21
CA ALA A 80 3.63 -3.19 -8.17
C ALA A 80 3.00 -3.35 -9.56
N LEU A 81 1.78 -3.90 -9.63
CA LEU A 81 1.01 -4.01 -10.87
C LEU A 81 0.74 -2.65 -11.49
N LEU A 82 0.28 -1.65 -10.72
CA LEU A 82 -0.01 -0.32 -11.24
C LEU A 82 1.24 0.35 -11.85
N ILE A 83 2.38 0.28 -11.15
CA ILE A 83 3.64 0.86 -11.62
C ILE A 83 4.14 0.12 -12.88
N ASN A 84 4.08 -1.21 -12.89
CA ASN A 84 4.51 -2.02 -14.03
C ASN A 84 3.59 -1.85 -15.26
N PHE A 85 2.30 -1.59 -15.06
CA PHE A 85 1.36 -1.33 -16.15
C PHE A 85 1.40 0.11 -16.68
N LEU A 86 1.95 1.06 -15.90
CA LEU A 86 2.06 2.47 -16.28
C LEU A 86 2.68 2.71 -17.68
N PRO A 87 3.79 2.06 -18.09
CA PRO A 87 4.33 2.24 -19.45
C PRO A 87 3.32 1.87 -20.55
N PHE A 88 2.53 0.80 -20.37
CA PHE A 88 1.51 0.41 -21.34
C PHE A 88 0.35 1.40 -21.39
N VAL A 89 -0.07 1.94 -20.24
CA VAL A 89 -1.10 2.99 -20.17
C VAL A 89 -0.63 4.25 -20.88
N ILE A 90 0.62 4.66 -20.70
CA ILE A 90 1.20 5.83 -21.39
C ILE A 90 1.19 5.61 -22.91
N ILE A 91 1.59 4.43 -23.38
CA ILE A 91 1.56 4.09 -24.81
C ILE A 91 0.11 4.10 -25.34
N LEU A 92 -0.84 3.52 -24.61
CA LEU A 92 -2.25 3.51 -24.98
C LEU A 92 -2.82 4.93 -25.09
N LEU A 93 -2.55 5.79 -24.11
CA LEU A 93 -2.96 7.19 -24.12
C LEU A 93 -2.34 7.95 -25.28
N PHE A 94 -1.06 7.68 -25.60
CA PHE A 94 -0.41 8.24 -26.79
C PHE A 94 -1.12 7.83 -28.08
N PHE A 95 -1.47 6.54 -28.25
CA PHE A 95 -2.22 6.07 -29.41
C PHE A 95 -3.63 6.69 -29.49
N LEU A 96 -4.35 6.77 -28.38
CA LEU A 96 -5.65 7.44 -28.34
C LEU A 96 -5.54 8.92 -28.70
N TRP A 97 -4.51 9.61 -28.21
CA TRP A 97 -4.23 10.99 -28.61
C TRP A 97 -3.90 11.09 -30.10
N ALA A 98 -3.03 10.21 -30.62
CA ALA A 98 -2.65 10.18 -32.03
C ALA A 98 -3.84 9.86 -32.96
N MET A 99 -4.74 8.95 -32.56
CA MET A 99 -5.99 8.65 -33.29
C MET A 99 -6.94 9.84 -33.30
N ASN A 100 -7.13 10.50 -32.16
CA ASN A 100 -7.93 11.72 -32.07
C ASN A 100 -7.32 12.86 -32.90
N ALA A 101 -5.99 13.00 -32.91
CA ALA A 101 -5.28 13.99 -33.73
C ALA A 101 -5.37 13.67 -35.24
N ALA A 102 -5.28 12.39 -35.61
CA ALA A 102 -5.39 11.94 -37.00
C ALA A 102 -6.83 12.07 -37.54
N GLN A 103 -7.85 11.78 -36.72
CA GLN A 103 -9.26 12.01 -37.09
C GLN A 103 -9.62 13.50 -37.13
N GLY A 104 -8.93 14.35 -36.36
CA GLY A 104 -9.05 15.82 -36.42
C GLY A 104 -8.41 16.49 -37.64
N MET A 105 -7.44 15.86 -38.30
CA MET A 105 -6.86 16.35 -39.58
C MET A 105 -7.67 15.93 -40.83
N GLY A 106 -8.64 15.03 -40.68
CA GLY A 106 -9.51 14.56 -41.77
C GLY A 106 -10.58 15.56 -42.22
N GLY A 107 -10.90 16.57 -41.40
CA GLY A 107 -11.93 17.57 -41.70
C GLY A 107 -11.50 18.70 -42.66
N ARG A 108 -10.23 18.75 -43.06
CA ARG A 108 -9.70 19.83 -43.92
C ARG A 108 -8.63 19.41 -44.94
N GLY A 109 -8.24 18.13 -45.02
CA GLY A 109 -7.22 17.69 -45.99
C GLY A 109 -6.87 16.20 -46.05
N GLY A 110 -7.58 15.30 -45.37
CA GLY A 110 -7.30 13.85 -45.44
C GLY A 110 -7.79 13.21 -46.73
N VAL A 111 -6.86 12.88 -47.64
CA VAL A 111 -6.90 11.92 -48.78
C VAL A 111 -8.12 11.82 -49.73
N MET A 112 -9.17 12.63 -49.59
CA MET A 112 -10.19 12.83 -50.64
C MET A 112 -10.37 14.30 -51.01
N GLY A 113 -9.23 15.00 -51.19
CA GLY A 113 -9.18 16.18 -52.06
C GLY A 113 -9.39 15.84 -53.55
N PHE A 114 -9.37 14.55 -53.91
CA PHE A 114 -9.66 14.06 -55.25
C PHE A 114 -11.17 13.93 -55.47
N GLY A 115 -11.78 15.00 -55.98
CA GLY A 115 -13.21 15.03 -56.28
C GLY A 115 -13.82 16.40 -56.48
N LYS A 116 -13.10 17.50 -56.19
CA LYS A 116 -13.55 18.85 -56.56
C LYS A 116 -13.39 19.08 -58.07
N SER A 117 -14.16 18.36 -58.87
CA SER A 117 -14.52 18.78 -60.22
C SER A 117 -15.35 20.06 -60.10
N LYS A 118 -14.77 21.18 -60.53
CA LYS A 118 -15.56 22.38 -60.81
C LYS A 118 -16.28 22.17 -62.15
N ALA A 119 -17.44 21.52 -62.11
CA ALA A 119 -18.39 21.64 -63.21
C ALA A 119 -19.05 23.03 -63.09
N LYS A 120 -18.72 23.89 -64.04
CA LYS A 120 -19.29 25.22 -64.21
C LYS A 120 -20.67 25.07 -64.86
N VAL A 121 -21.70 25.69 -64.28
CA VAL A 121 -22.98 26.00 -64.94
C VAL A 121 -22.94 27.48 -65.31
#